data_AF-A0A2N8L339-F1
#
_entry.id   AF-A0A2N8L339-F1
#
_cell.length_a   1.000
_cell.length_b   1.000
_cell.length_c   1.000
_cell.angle_alpha   90.00
_cell.angle_beta   90.00
_cell.angle_gamma   90.00
#
_symmetry.space_group_name_H-M   'P 1'
#
loop_
_entity.id
_entity.type
_entity.pdbx_description
1 polymer ?
#
loop_
_entity_poly.entity_id
_entity_poly.type
_entity_poly.pdbx_seq_one_letter_code
_entity_poly.pdbx_strand_id
1 'polypeptide(L)'
;MNLILERTDRVPFFTDMRATLHALGISASDFDWYLSDVETNYYGEDFSPQDQWITGVELRRLLECNEIQFIWAVFSAVPVGHRPTVLAAPYVQGNPDFWTGSEVGPQLQGAVFEIACWDSSATILVGLPEVAQQRFLAAFPETDSIQNAVLRRAG
;
A
#
# COMPACT_ATOMS: atom_id res chain seq x y z
N MET A 1 2.80 9.28 -11.21
CA MET A 1 1.76 8.38 -11.72
C MET A 1 1.40 7.45 -10.60
N ASN A 2 0.14 7.49 -10.22
CA ASN A 2 -0.41 6.53 -9.28
C ASN A 2 -0.89 5.30 -10.04
N LEU A 3 -0.54 4.13 -9.52
CA LEU A 3 -0.81 2.84 -10.15
C LEU A 3 -1.89 2.11 -9.39
N ILE A 4 -2.60 1.24 -10.10
CA ILE A 4 -3.57 0.32 -9.51
C ILE A 4 -3.42 -1.05 -10.15
N LEU A 5 -3.25 -2.06 -9.31
CA LEU A 5 -3.32 -3.46 -9.68
C LEU A 5 -4.69 -4.01 -9.31
N GLU A 6 -5.42 -4.48 -10.31
CA GLU A 6 -6.77 -5.06 -10.19
C GLU A 6 -6.81 -6.40 -10.93
N ARG A 7 -7.61 -7.35 -10.43
CA ARG A 7 -8.05 -8.56 -11.19
C ARG A 7 -6.91 -9.41 -11.82
N THR A 8 -5.80 -9.64 -11.11
CA THR A 8 -4.76 -10.61 -11.45
C THR A 8 -4.91 -11.94 -10.70
N ASP A 9 -4.61 -13.05 -11.38
CA ASP A 9 -4.50 -14.39 -10.78
C ASP A 9 -3.05 -14.72 -10.37
N ARG A 10 -2.12 -13.75 -10.47
CA ARG A 10 -0.67 -13.96 -10.27
C ARG A 10 -0.21 -13.89 -8.82
N VAL A 11 -1.08 -13.49 -7.91
CA VAL A 11 -0.80 -13.44 -6.47
C VAL A 11 -1.85 -14.25 -5.70
N PRO A 12 -1.50 -14.92 -4.59
CA PRO A 12 -2.46 -15.66 -3.77
C PRO A 12 -3.58 -14.76 -3.26
N PHE A 13 -3.24 -13.51 -2.95
CA PHE A 13 -4.15 -12.44 -2.55
C PHE A 13 -3.62 -11.10 -3.11
N PHE A 14 -4.50 -10.21 -3.59
CA PHE A 14 -4.15 -8.92 -4.21
C PHE A 14 -3.37 -7.99 -3.30
N THR A 15 -3.53 -8.19 -2.00
CA THR A 15 -3.02 -7.36 -0.92
C THR A 15 -1.93 -8.08 -0.10
N ASP A 16 -1.24 -9.04 -0.73
CA ASP A 16 0.00 -9.59 -0.20
C ASP A 16 1.09 -8.50 -0.25
N MET A 17 1.30 -7.86 0.91
CA MET A 17 2.24 -6.77 1.05
C MET A 17 3.70 -7.23 0.82
N ARG A 18 4.03 -8.48 1.12
CA ARG A 18 5.37 -9.05 0.86
C ARG A 18 5.60 -9.17 -0.65
N ALA A 19 4.64 -9.73 -1.39
CA ALA A 19 4.70 -9.82 -2.85
C ALA A 19 4.77 -8.43 -3.49
N THR A 20 3.99 -7.47 -2.97
CA THR A 20 3.96 -6.08 -3.44
C THR A 20 5.33 -5.42 -3.28
N LEU A 21 5.92 -5.46 -2.08
CA LEU A 21 7.26 -4.91 -1.83
C LEU A 21 8.34 -5.57 -2.68
N HIS A 22 8.28 -6.88 -2.85
CA HIS A 22 9.21 -7.62 -3.71
C HIS A 22 9.11 -7.16 -5.17
N ALA A 23 7.91 -7.02 -5.72
CA ALA A 23 7.69 -6.54 -7.09
C ALA A 23 8.14 -5.08 -7.30
N LEU A 24 8.03 -4.24 -6.26
CA LEU A 24 8.57 -2.88 -6.27
C LEU A 24 10.11 -2.85 -6.19
N GLY A 25 10.72 -3.94 -5.72
CA GLY A 25 12.14 -3.98 -5.37
C GLY A 25 12.45 -3.03 -4.21
N ILE A 26 11.53 -2.92 -3.25
CA ILE A 26 11.65 -2.09 -2.05
C ILE A 26 11.79 -3.01 -0.83
N SER A 27 12.76 -2.73 0.04
CA SER A 27 12.83 -3.39 1.34
C SER A 27 11.96 -2.64 2.34
N ALA A 28 11.12 -3.33 3.10
CA ALA A 28 10.37 -2.71 4.20
C ALA A 28 11.31 -1.99 5.17
N SER A 29 12.53 -2.50 5.38
CA SER A 29 13.51 -1.95 6.31
C SER A 29 14.20 -0.66 5.83
N ASP A 30 13.96 -0.21 4.61
CA ASP A 30 14.47 1.08 4.12
C ASP A 30 13.65 2.27 4.66
N PHE A 31 12.53 2.01 5.33
CA PHE A 31 11.56 3.00 5.80
C PHE A 31 11.06 2.69 7.23
N ASP A 32 10.52 3.71 7.89
CA ASP A 32 9.52 3.51 8.93
C ASP A 32 8.13 3.58 8.30
N TRP A 33 7.13 2.96 8.93
CA TRP A 33 5.79 2.85 8.36
C TRP A 33 4.74 3.29 9.36
N TYR A 34 3.77 4.06 8.89
CA TYR A 34 2.48 4.22 9.57
C TYR A 34 1.46 3.33 8.87
N LEU A 35 0.86 2.42 9.63
CA LEU A 35 -0.23 1.56 9.17
C LEU A 35 -1.52 2.14 9.73
N SER A 36 -2.52 2.30 8.87
CA SER A 36 -3.84 2.77 9.26
C SER A 36 -4.95 2.13 8.45
N ASP A 37 -6.19 2.24 8.94
CA ASP A 37 -7.38 1.69 8.29
C ASP A 37 -7.26 0.17 8.05
N VAL A 38 -6.66 -0.52 9.03
CA VAL A 38 -6.28 -1.93 8.89
C VAL A 38 -7.45 -2.86 9.20
N GLU A 39 -7.83 -3.65 8.21
CA GLU A 39 -8.61 -4.87 8.36
C GLU A 39 -7.84 -6.03 7.74
N THR A 40 -7.68 -7.13 8.47
CA THR A 40 -6.86 -8.26 8.03
C THR A 40 -7.42 -9.60 8.51
N ASN A 41 -7.01 -10.68 7.86
CA ASN A 41 -7.26 -12.06 8.32
C ASN A 41 -6.36 -12.48 9.51
N TYR A 42 -5.40 -11.64 9.93
CA TYR A 42 -4.43 -11.97 10.96
C TYR A 42 -4.79 -11.39 12.34
N TYR A 43 -4.78 -12.25 13.37
CA TYR A 43 -5.16 -11.92 14.76
C TYR A 43 -4.09 -12.37 15.78
N GLY A 44 -2.81 -12.38 15.38
CA GLY A 44 -1.70 -12.72 16.28
C GLY A 44 -1.46 -11.65 17.34
N GLU A 45 -0.85 -12.03 18.47
CA GLU A 45 -0.55 -11.10 19.58
C GLU A 45 0.59 -10.12 19.28
N ASP A 46 1.40 -10.39 18.25
CA ASP A 46 2.52 -9.58 17.78
C ASP A 46 2.11 -8.46 16.82
N PHE A 47 0.82 -8.38 16.46
CA PHE A 47 0.28 -7.34 15.60
C PHE A 47 -1.06 -6.82 16.08
N SER A 48 -1.24 -5.50 16.00
CA SER A 48 -2.50 -4.83 16.29
C SER A 48 -3.06 -4.24 14.99
N PRO A 49 -4.35 -4.43 14.67
CA PRO A 49 -4.99 -3.77 13.54
C PRO A 49 -5.37 -2.31 13.85
N GLN A 50 -4.99 -1.75 15.01
CA GLN A 50 -5.16 -0.33 15.27
C GLN A 50 -4.09 0.48 14.54
N ASP A 51 -4.42 1.72 14.19
CA ASP A 51 -3.48 2.64 13.56
C ASP A 51 -2.21 2.78 14.41
N GLN A 52 -1.05 2.52 13.81
CA GLN A 52 0.20 2.46 14.55
C GLN A 52 1.44 2.74 13.69
N TRP A 53 2.50 3.18 14.37
CA TRP A 53 3.83 3.19 13.83
C TRP A 53 4.49 1.83 13.97
N ILE A 54 5.15 1.36 12.92
CA ILE A 54 5.95 0.14 12.92
C ILE A 54 7.30 0.43 12.25
N THR A 55 8.40 -0.08 12.82
CA THR A 55 9.70 0.01 12.12
C THR A 55 9.69 -0.84 10.87
N GLY A 56 10.50 -0.50 9.87
CA GLY A 56 10.68 -1.35 8.70
C GLY A 56 11.27 -2.73 9.01
N VAL A 57 11.98 -2.88 10.14
CA VAL A 57 12.51 -4.18 10.60
C VAL A 57 11.40 -5.04 11.20
N GLU A 58 10.54 -4.45 12.02
CA GLU A 58 9.37 -5.13 12.58
C GLU A 58 8.37 -5.50 11.48
N LEU A 59 8.09 -4.58 10.56
CA LEU A 59 7.20 -4.86 9.43
C LEU A 59 7.73 -6.00 8.57
N ARG A 60 9.02 -5.98 8.23
CA ARG A 60 9.64 -7.10 7.49
C ARG A 60 9.44 -8.42 8.22
N ARG A 61 9.72 -8.46 9.52
CA ARG A 61 9.57 -9.68 10.33
C ARG A 61 8.11 -10.15 10.36
N LEU A 62 7.17 -9.23 10.54
CA LEU A 62 5.73 -9.53 10.53
C LEU A 62 5.33 -10.21 9.21
N LEU A 63 5.75 -9.64 8.07
CA LEU A 63 5.42 -10.15 6.73
C LEU A 63 6.17 -11.44 6.35
N GLU A 64 7.34 -11.69 6.94
CA GLU A 64 8.13 -12.92 6.70
C GLU A 64 7.64 -14.10 7.54
N CYS A 65 7.19 -13.83 8.77
CA CYS A 65 6.76 -14.87 9.71
C CYS A 65 5.29 -15.25 9.58
N ASN A 66 4.47 -14.44 8.92
CA ASN A 66 3.02 -14.62 8.89
C ASN A 66 2.47 -14.47 7.47
N GLU A 67 1.47 -15.28 7.12
CA GLU A 67 0.70 -15.14 5.88
C GLU A 67 -0.47 -14.19 6.11
N ILE A 68 -0.24 -12.90 5.88
CA ILE A 68 -1.20 -11.84 6.16
C ILE A 68 -1.84 -11.33 4.87
N GLN A 69 -3.17 -11.37 4.82
CA GLN A 69 -3.96 -10.66 3.83
C GLN A 69 -4.51 -9.38 4.47
N PHE A 70 -4.11 -8.22 3.94
CA PHE A 70 -4.68 -6.94 4.35
C PHE A 70 -5.92 -6.67 3.49
N ILE A 71 -7.11 -6.85 4.03
CA ILE A 71 -8.38 -6.60 3.32
C ILE A 71 -8.51 -5.10 3.07
N TRP A 72 -8.25 -4.31 4.12
CA TRP A 72 -8.10 -2.86 4.07
C TRP A 72 -6.80 -2.50 4.79
N ALA A 73 -6.04 -1.54 4.27
CA ALA A 73 -4.91 -0.91 4.95
C ALA A 73 -4.35 0.24 4.11
N VAL A 74 -3.73 1.22 4.76
CA VAL A 74 -2.79 2.15 4.13
C VAL A 74 -1.42 2.01 4.79
N PHE A 75 -0.40 1.73 3.99
CA PHE A 75 1.00 1.68 4.38
C PHE A 75 1.67 2.98 3.93
N SER A 76 1.98 3.85 4.87
CA SER A 76 2.64 5.14 4.59
C SER A 76 4.12 5.03 4.90
N ALA A 77 4.97 5.07 3.88
CA ALA A 77 6.42 4.99 4.04
C ALA A 77 7.00 6.36 4.38
N VAL A 78 7.75 6.46 5.48
CA VAL A 78 8.50 7.67 5.86
C VAL A 78 9.99 7.35 6.01
N PRO A 79 10.89 8.35 5.91
CA PRO A 79 12.30 8.12 6.20
C PRO A 79 12.50 7.53 7.60
N VAL A 80 13.44 6.58 7.74
CA VAL A 80 13.74 5.95 9.02
C VAL A 80 14.04 7.00 10.09
N GLY A 81 13.38 6.90 11.25
CA GLY A 81 13.53 7.84 12.36
C GLY A 81 12.73 9.14 12.20
N HIS A 82 12.03 9.35 11.08
CA HIS A 82 11.16 10.50 10.85
C HIS A 82 9.69 10.11 11.00
N ARG A 83 9.20 10.02 12.23
CA ARG A 83 7.79 9.70 12.56
C ARG A 83 7.04 10.96 12.98
N PRO A 84 6.47 11.74 12.03
CA PRO A 84 5.77 12.98 12.36
C PRO A 84 4.51 12.71 13.19
N THR A 85 4.01 13.74 13.86
CA THR A 85 2.71 13.66 14.51
C THR A 85 1.61 13.45 13.47
N VAL A 86 0.80 12.41 13.66
CA VAL A 86 -0.32 12.10 12.78
C VAL A 86 -1.51 12.99 13.15
N LEU A 87 -1.83 13.96 12.29
CA LEU A 87 -2.98 14.86 12.48
C LEU A 87 -4.28 14.24 11.96
N ALA A 88 -4.18 13.48 10.87
CA ALA A 88 -5.26 12.69 10.29
C ALA A 88 -4.65 11.38 9.78
N ALA A 89 -5.22 10.26 10.21
CA ALA A 89 -4.77 8.96 9.75
C ALA A 89 -5.19 8.75 8.28
N PRO A 90 -4.29 8.26 7.41
CA PRO A 90 -4.64 7.85 6.06
C PRO A 90 -5.73 6.78 6.07
N TYR A 91 -6.61 6.80 5.08
CA TYR A 91 -7.65 5.80 4.95
C TYR A 91 -7.89 5.45 3.48
N VAL A 92 -8.38 4.24 3.26
CA VAL A 92 -8.70 3.69 1.94
C VAL A 92 -10.19 3.39 1.83
N GLN A 93 -10.84 2.96 2.91
CA GLN A 93 -12.26 2.68 2.92
C GLN A 93 -13.08 3.97 2.76
N GLY A 94 -13.78 4.08 1.63
CA GLY A 94 -14.62 5.25 1.35
C GLY A 94 -13.87 6.53 0.99
N ASN A 95 -12.56 6.45 0.71
CA ASN A 95 -11.80 7.60 0.24
C ASN A 95 -12.16 7.90 -1.24
N PRO A 96 -12.83 9.03 -1.52
CA PRO A 96 -13.27 9.37 -2.88
C PRO A 96 -12.10 9.79 -3.78
N ASP A 97 -10.98 10.25 -3.21
CA ASP A 97 -9.90 10.89 -3.96
C ASP A 97 -9.24 9.91 -4.93
N PHE A 98 -9.13 8.63 -4.54
CA PHE A 98 -8.66 7.55 -5.40
C PHE A 98 -9.50 7.34 -6.67
N TRP A 99 -10.75 7.83 -6.69
CA TRP A 99 -11.71 7.58 -7.77
C TRP A 99 -12.05 8.84 -8.57
N THR A 100 -11.37 9.96 -8.29
CA THR A 100 -11.56 11.22 -9.02
C THR A 100 -10.88 11.24 -10.40
N GLY A 101 -9.97 10.30 -10.65
CA GLY A 101 -9.11 10.29 -11.84
C GLY A 101 -7.97 11.32 -11.80
N SER A 102 -7.80 12.04 -10.68
CA SER A 102 -6.68 12.95 -10.45
C SER A 102 -5.51 12.23 -9.79
N GLU A 103 -4.28 12.68 -10.06
CA GLU A 103 -3.12 12.24 -9.27
C GLU A 103 -3.28 12.76 -7.83
N VAL A 104 -3.24 11.83 -6.89
CA VAL A 104 -3.24 12.09 -5.45
C VAL A 104 -1.82 11.98 -4.91
N GLY A 105 -1.45 12.81 -3.94
CA GLY A 105 -0.24 12.62 -3.16
C GLY A 105 -0.48 11.65 -2.01
N PRO A 106 0.57 11.21 -1.30
CA PRO A 106 0.42 10.54 -0.02
C PRO A 106 -0.45 11.38 0.93
N GLN A 107 -1.35 10.72 1.65
CA GLN A 107 -2.23 11.34 2.65
C GLN A 107 -1.45 11.76 3.90
N LEU A 108 -0.48 10.95 4.33
CA LEU A 108 0.31 11.24 5.52
C LEU A 108 1.37 12.29 5.23
N GLN A 109 1.37 13.36 6.02
CA GLN A 109 2.43 14.36 5.95
C GLN A 109 3.80 13.72 6.22
N GLY A 110 4.75 13.93 5.31
CA GLY A 110 6.10 13.37 5.42
C GLY A 110 6.27 11.97 4.84
N ALA A 111 5.18 11.33 4.36
CA ALA A 111 5.29 10.11 3.59
C ALA A 111 5.90 10.37 2.21
N VAL A 112 6.82 9.48 1.82
CA VAL A 112 7.47 9.52 0.51
C VAL A 112 6.67 8.76 -0.56
N PHE A 113 5.89 7.76 -0.14
CA PHE A 113 4.91 7.05 -0.97
C PHE A 113 3.93 6.30 -0.05
N GLU A 114 2.80 5.86 -0.63
CA GLU A 114 1.79 5.05 0.05
C GLU A 114 1.40 3.82 -0.77
N ILE A 115 1.05 2.75 -0.06
CA ILE A 115 0.48 1.53 -0.63
C ILE A 115 -0.85 1.29 0.08
N ALA A 116 -1.96 1.32 -0.66
CA ALA A 116 -3.30 1.13 -0.12
C ALA A 116 -3.89 -0.20 -0.60
N CYS A 117 -4.31 -1.03 0.35
CA CYS A 117 -5.01 -2.29 0.13
C CYS A 117 -6.52 -2.01 0.12
N TRP A 118 -7.20 -2.31 -0.98
CA TRP A 118 -8.62 -2.00 -1.16
C TRP A 118 -9.43 -3.29 -1.31
N ASP A 119 -10.35 -3.51 -0.36
CA ASP A 119 -11.34 -4.60 -0.25
C ASP A 119 -10.86 -6.03 -0.53
N SER A 120 -9.55 -6.26 -0.50
CA SER A 120 -8.84 -7.43 -1.04
C SER A 120 -8.86 -7.63 -2.56
N SER A 121 -9.44 -6.77 -3.39
CA SER A 121 -9.45 -6.91 -4.86
C SER A 121 -8.49 -5.99 -5.60
N ALA A 122 -7.94 -4.97 -4.94
CA ALA A 122 -7.00 -4.05 -5.55
C ALA A 122 -5.88 -3.60 -4.61
N THR A 123 -4.72 -3.29 -5.20
CA THR A 123 -3.62 -2.59 -4.54
C THR A 123 -3.34 -1.29 -5.29
N ILE A 124 -3.41 -0.18 -4.56
CA ILE A 124 -3.23 1.18 -5.06
C ILE A 124 -1.85 1.67 -4.61
N LEU A 125 -1.08 2.23 -5.54
CA LEU A 125 0.28 2.69 -5.30
C LEU A 125 0.36 4.19 -5.58
N VAL A 126 0.74 4.97 -4.57
CA VAL A 126 0.72 6.43 -4.60
C VAL A 126 2.12 7.00 -4.43
N GLY A 127 2.53 7.89 -5.34
CA GLY A 127 3.79 8.64 -5.17
C GLY A 127 5.08 7.82 -5.24
N LEU A 128 5.05 6.58 -5.77
CA LEU A 128 6.22 5.72 -5.87
C LEU A 128 7.37 6.35 -6.68
N PRO A 129 8.64 6.05 -6.37
CA PRO A 129 9.76 6.37 -7.25
C PRO A 129 9.61 5.72 -8.63
N GLU A 130 10.06 6.40 -9.69
CA GLU A 130 9.91 5.92 -11.09
C GLU A 130 10.50 4.52 -11.31
N VAL A 131 11.67 4.23 -10.71
CA VAL A 131 12.29 2.91 -10.80
C VAL A 131 11.42 1.82 -10.18
N ALA A 132 10.73 2.10 -9.07
CA ALA A 132 9.83 1.15 -8.43
C ALA A 132 8.56 0.94 -9.28
N GLN A 133 8.01 2.00 -9.87
CA GLN A 133 6.89 1.92 -10.81
C GLN A 133 7.23 1.01 -12.01
N GLN A 134 8.39 1.22 -12.64
CA GLN A 134 8.84 0.43 -13.79
C GLN A 134 9.01 -1.05 -13.44
N ARG A 135 9.56 -1.37 -12.26
CA ARG A 135 9.68 -2.75 -11.78
C ARG A 135 8.32 -3.40 -11.55
N PHE A 136 7.41 -2.67 -10.93
CA PHE A 136 6.08 -3.18 -10.64
C PHE A 136 5.29 -3.46 -11.91
N LEU A 137 5.32 -2.56 -12.89
CA LEU A 137 4.73 -2.76 -14.22
C LEU A 137 5.35 -3.94 -14.97
N ALA A 138 6.64 -4.19 -14.81
CA ALA A 138 7.29 -5.36 -15.40
C ALA A 138 6.85 -6.68 -14.74
N ALA A 139 6.64 -6.68 -13.42
CA ALA A 139 6.16 -7.84 -12.67
C ALA A 139 4.67 -8.12 -12.92
N PHE A 140 3.86 -7.06 -13.00
CA PHE A 140 2.42 -7.09 -13.18
C PHE A 140 2.01 -6.17 -14.36
N PRO A 141 2.15 -6.63 -15.62
CA PRO A 141 1.80 -5.86 -16.81
C PRO A 141 0.32 -5.45 -16.91
N GLU A 142 -0.55 -6.09 -16.14
CA GLU A 142 -1.96 -5.75 -15.97
C GLU A 142 -2.21 -4.52 -15.08
N THR A 143 -1.19 -4.05 -14.37
CA THR A 143 -1.24 -2.81 -13.59
C THR A 143 -1.48 -1.63 -14.52
N ASP A 144 -2.39 -0.74 -14.14
CA ASP A 144 -2.75 0.44 -14.91
C ASP A 144 -2.53 1.71 -14.09
N SER A 145 -2.63 2.87 -14.73
CA SER A 145 -2.80 4.12 -14.00
C SER A 145 -4.19 4.19 -13.38
N ILE A 146 -4.29 4.79 -12.19
CA ILE A 146 -5.60 5.03 -11.54
C ILE A 146 -6.52 5.82 -12.46
N GLN A 147 -5.99 6.81 -13.17
CA GLN A 147 -6.75 7.63 -14.12
C GLN A 147 -7.44 6.78 -15.19
N ASN A 148 -6.72 5.84 -15.80
CA ASN A 148 -7.30 4.94 -16.80
C ASN A 148 -8.32 3.96 -16.19
N ALA A 149 -8.05 3.45 -14.98
CA ALA A 149 -8.97 2.56 -14.28
C ALA A 149 -10.31 3.25 -13.98
N VAL A 150 -10.28 4.52 -13.54
CA VAL A 150 -11.47 5.34 -13.31
C VAL A 150 -12.25 5.57 -14.61
N LEU A 151 -11.57 5.91 -15.71
CA LEU A 151 -12.21 6.09 -17.01
C LEU A 151 -12.91 4.81 -17.51
N ARG A 152 -12.30 3.63 -17.30
CA ARG A 152 -12.91 2.33 -17.65
C ARG A 152 -14.14 2.00 -16.82
N ARG A 153 -14.23 2.49 -15.58
CA ARG A 153 -15.39 2.28 -14.69
C ARG A 153 -16.56 3.22 -15.00
N ALA A 154 -16.31 4.32 -15.71
CA ALA A 154 -17.30 5.35 -16.03
C ALA A 154 -18.03 5.14 -17.38
N GLY A 155 -17.53 4.23 -18.24
CA GLY A 155 -18.11 3.90 -19.54
C GLY A 155 -18.81 2.55 -19.54
#